data_AF-B7Q1A8-F1
#
_entry.id   AF-B7Q1A8-F1
#
_cell.length_a   1.000
_cell.length_b   1.000
_cell.length_c   1.000
_cell.angle_alpha   90.00
_cell.angle_beta   90.00
_cell.angle_gamma   90.00
#
_symmetry.space_group_name_H-M   'P 1'
#
loop_
_entity.id
_entity.type
_entity.pdbx_description
1 polymer ?
#
loop_
_entity_poly.entity_id
_entity_poly.type
_entity_poly.pdbx_seq_one_letter_code
_entity_poly.pdbx_strand_id
1 'polypeptide(L)'
;MLKCVLVVNLEATVVLLGLTLLSLSFCGCVGALRENTCLLLTYSYFITALLLLNLALGVLVFFLPTQLKRMLRSTLTRNLVVHYRDSADLQKLIDSVQVELQCCGISQKDFRDWNDNMYFNCSRSNPSSERCSVPYSCCKKNSSEQVVSLYCGQGVLNQTDYDAWFKIYTGNCVDAGHRFVRENVTLITGLCLVFVILLAFVQMVTQALVDEIIIIRRIYDRFYDRVFELRAADVTD
;
A
#
# COMPACT_ATOMS: atom_id res chain seq x y z
N MET A 1 18.77 -1.09 -9.96
CA MET A 1 18.07 -2.29 -10.49
C MET A 1 16.83 -2.62 -9.66
N LEU A 2 16.92 -2.93 -8.36
CA LEU A 2 15.75 -3.23 -7.51
C LEU A 2 14.71 -2.09 -7.38
N LYS A 3 15.19 -0.83 -7.38
CA LYS A 3 14.32 0.37 -7.34
C LYS A 3 13.63 0.71 -8.68
N CYS A 4 14.15 0.22 -9.81
CA CYS A 4 13.51 0.39 -11.12
C CYS A 4 12.42 -0.67 -11.34
N VAL A 5 12.62 -1.90 -10.87
CA VAL A 5 11.62 -2.98 -10.99
C VAL A 5 10.34 -2.66 -10.21
N LEU A 6 10.44 -2.02 -9.04
CA LEU A 6 9.30 -1.70 -8.18
C LEU A 6 8.36 -0.63 -8.78
N VAL A 7 8.89 0.28 -9.60
CA VAL A 7 8.09 1.37 -10.21
C VAL A 7 7.58 0.99 -11.60
N VAL A 8 8.31 0.14 -12.34
CA VAL A 8 8.00 -0.21 -13.74
C VAL A 8 6.81 -1.20 -13.88
N ASN A 9 6.29 -1.83 -12.82
CA ASN A 9 5.09 -2.68 -12.92
C ASN A 9 4.13 -2.56 -11.72
N LEU A 10 3.60 -1.36 -11.46
CA LEU A 10 2.50 -1.18 -10.49
C LEU A 10 1.36 -2.18 -10.78
N GLU A 11 1.03 -2.37 -12.07
CA GLU A 11 0.02 -3.32 -12.54
C GLU A 11 0.36 -4.77 -12.16
N ALA A 12 1.56 -5.26 -12.52
CA ALA A 12 1.94 -6.64 -12.19
C ALA A 12 2.02 -6.88 -10.68
N THR A 13 2.40 -5.85 -9.91
CA THR A 13 2.45 -5.93 -8.45
C THR A 13 1.06 -6.09 -7.85
N VAL A 14 0.07 -5.33 -8.34
CA VAL A 14 -1.33 -5.46 -7.92
C VAL A 14 -1.91 -6.82 -8.31
N VAL A 15 -1.61 -7.31 -9.52
CA VAL A 15 -2.04 -8.64 -9.97
C VAL A 15 -1.44 -9.74 -9.09
N LEU A 16 -0.14 -9.68 -8.80
CA LEU A 16 0.53 -10.66 -7.94
C LEU A 16 -0.06 -10.64 -6.52
N LEU A 17 -0.31 -9.46 -5.96
CA LEU A 17 -0.96 -9.33 -4.65
C LEU A 17 -2.38 -9.91 -4.67
N GLY A 18 -3.16 -9.67 -5.71
CA GLY A 18 -4.49 -10.25 -5.86
C GLY A 18 -4.46 -11.78 -5.89
N LEU A 19 -3.52 -12.37 -6.65
CA LEU A 19 -3.36 -13.82 -6.74
C LEU A 19 -2.93 -14.45 -5.40
N THR A 20 -2.06 -13.80 -4.63
CA THR A 20 -1.66 -14.32 -3.31
C THR A 20 -2.80 -14.26 -2.31
N LEU A 21 -3.58 -13.17 -2.29
CA LEU A 21 -4.77 -13.04 -1.43
C LEU A 21 -5.86 -14.06 -1.79
N LEU A 22 -6.08 -14.30 -3.08
CA LEU A 22 -7.02 -15.31 -3.57
C LEU A 22 -6.59 -16.72 -3.16
N SER A 23 -5.30 -17.04 -3.33
CA SER A 23 -4.74 -18.33 -2.94
C SER A 23 -4.84 -18.56 -1.43
N LEU A 24 -4.55 -17.52 -0.63
CA LEU A 24 -4.68 -17.59 0.82
C LEU A 24 -6.14 -17.82 1.25
N SER A 25 -7.08 -17.11 0.61
CA SER A 25 -8.52 -17.28 0.86
C SER A 25 -8.99 -18.69 0.51
N PHE A 26 -8.51 -19.24 -0.61
CA PHE A 26 -8.80 -20.61 -1.02
C PHE A 26 -8.27 -21.63 0.01
N CYS A 27 -7.03 -21.47 0.48
CA CYS A 27 -6.46 -22.34 1.51
C CYS A 27 -7.26 -22.31 2.82
N GLY A 28 -7.71 -21.13 3.26
CA GLY A 28 -8.55 -20.99 4.45
C GLY A 28 -9.91 -21.68 4.28
N CYS A 29 -10.63 -21.36 3.20
CA CYS A 29 -11.97 -21.92 2.96
C CYS A 29 -11.96 -23.43 2.71
N VAL A 30 -11.08 -23.92 1.83
CA VAL A 30 -10.98 -25.36 1.52
C VAL A 30 -10.37 -26.14 2.67
N GLY A 31 -9.39 -25.56 3.37
CA GLY A 31 -8.82 -26.14 4.59
C GLY A 31 -9.89 -26.42 5.65
N ALA A 32 -10.80 -25.47 5.87
CA ALA A 32 -11.92 -25.63 6.79
C ALA A 32 -12.95 -26.66 6.28
N LEU A 33 -13.40 -26.54 5.02
CA LEU A 33 -14.42 -27.43 4.45
C LEU A 33 -13.99 -28.89 4.31
N ARG A 34 -12.69 -29.14 4.06
CA ARG A 34 -12.14 -30.48 3.89
C ARG A 34 -11.44 -30.99 5.14
N GLU A 35 -11.51 -30.24 6.25
CA GLU A 35 -10.78 -30.54 7.49
C GLU A 35 -9.28 -30.85 7.25
N ASN A 36 -8.69 -30.17 6.26
CA ASN A 36 -7.31 -30.41 5.84
C ASN A 36 -6.36 -29.52 6.65
N THR A 37 -5.77 -30.11 7.68
CA THR A 37 -4.86 -29.44 8.62
C THR A 37 -3.63 -28.82 7.94
N CYS A 38 -3.12 -29.40 6.85
CA CYS A 38 -1.96 -28.85 6.14
C CYS A 38 -2.29 -27.49 5.49
N LEU A 39 -3.45 -27.39 4.83
CA LEU A 39 -3.93 -26.14 4.24
C LEU A 39 -4.25 -25.10 5.31
N LEU A 40 -4.86 -25.54 6.42
CA LEU A 40 -5.27 -24.67 7.53
C LEU A 40 -4.05 -24.11 8.29
N LEU A 41 -3.01 -24.93 8.51
CA LEU A 41 -1.73 -24.51 9.09
C LEU A 41 -0.99 -23.53 8.17
N THR A 42 -1.00 -23.78 6.85
CA THR A 42 -0.41 -22.86 5.86
C THR A 42 -1.09 -21.50 5.94
N TYR A 43 -2.42 -21.47 5.94
CA TYR A 43 -3.20 -20.23 6.11
C TYR A 43 -2.83 -19.49 7.41
N SER A 44 -2.80 -20.21 8.53
CA SER A 44 -2.42 -19.66 9.84
C SER A 44 -1.00 -19.05 9.85
N TYR A 45 -0.03 -19.69 9.20
CA TYR A 45 1.33 -19.17 9.11
C TYR A 45 1.36 -17.80 8.42
N PHE A 46 0.65 -17.66 7.31
CA PHE A 46 0.55 -16.38 6.60
C PHE A 46 -0.14 -15.29 7.42
N ILE A 47 -1.25 -15.61 8.10
CA ILE A 47 -1.94 -14.63 8.98
C ILE A 47 -1.03 -14.21 10.14
N THR A 48 -0.30 -15.14 10.74
CA THR A 48 0.68 -14.85 11.80
C THR A 48 1.79 -13.94 11.28
N ALA A 49 2.36 -14.22 10.11
CA ALA A 49 3.37 -13.38 9.49
C ALA A 49 2.84 -11.95 9.21
N LEU A 50 1.60 -11.82 8.75
CA LEU A 50 0.95 -10.52 8.57
C LEU A 50 0.77 -9.77 9.90
N LEU A 51 0.39 -10.46 10.98
CA LEU A 51 0.24 -9.85 12.30
C LEU A 51 1.59 -9.31 12.82
N LEU A 52 2.66 -10.11 12.70
CA LEU A 52 4.02 -9.69 13.07
C LEU A 52 4.51 -8.51 12.22
N LEU A 53 4.23 -8.53 10.91
CA LEU A 53 4.57 -7.43 10.01
C LEU A 53 3.84 -6.14 10.41
N ASN A 54 2.55 -6.21 10.72
CA ASN A 54 1.78 -5.04 11.18
C ASN A 54 2.33 -4.48 12.49
N LEU A 55 2.70 -5.35 13.44
CA LEU A 55 3.33 -4.93 14.69
C LEU A 55 4.67 -4.23 14.43
N ALA A 56 5.52 -4.83 13.59
CA ALA A 56 6.82 -4.25 13.23
C ALA A 56 6.68 -2.89 12.53
N LEU A 57 5.72 -2.76 11.61
CA LEU A 57 5.42 -1.50 10.94
C LEU A 57 4.90 -0.44 11.92
N GLY A 58 4.00 -0.82 12.84
CA GLY A 58 3.50 0.07 13.89
C GLY A 58 4.62 0.61 14.78
N VAL A 59 5.53 -0.26 15.22
CA VAL A 59 6.73 0.12 15.99
C VAL A 59 7.62 1.04 15.16
N LEU A 60 7.91 0.71 13.89
CA LEU A 60 8.75 1.51 13.02
C LEU A 60 8.21 2.94 12.84
N VAL A 61 6.90 3.08 12.59
CA VAL A 61 6.24 4.38 12.41
C VAL A 61 6.31 5.21 13.68
N PHE A 62 6.12 4.59 14.86
CA PHE A 62 6.11 5.29 16.13
C PHE A 62 7.51 5.76 16.57
N PHE A 63 8.53 4.90 16.47
CA PHE A 63 9.86 5.20 16.99
C PHE A 63 10.77 5.95 16.00
N LEU A 64 10.56 5.82 14.69
CA LEU A 64 11.50 6.33 13.67
C LEU A 64 10.84 7.21 12.59
N PRO A 65 10.06 8.25 12.96
CA PRO A 65 9.32 9.07 11.99
C PRO A 65 10.25 9.84 11.04
N THR A 66 11.42 10.29 11.52
CA THR A 66 12.39 11.05 10.71
C THR A 66 13.06 10.17 9.66
N GLN A 67 13.40 8.93 10.01
CA GLN A 67 13.97 7.95 9.10
C GLN A 67 12.95 7.51 8.05
N LEU A 68 11.70 7.26 8.48
CA LEU A 68 10.59 6.94 7.58
C LEU A 68 10.37 8.06 6.55
N LYS A 69 10.34 9.32 6.99
CA LYS A 69 10.22 10.47 6.08
C LYS A 69 11.36 10.52 5.07
N ARG A 70 12.60 10.26 5.49
CA ARG A 70 13.76 10.24 4.58
C ARG A 70 13.68 9.08 3.59
N MET A 71 13.31 7.90 4.06
CA MET A 71 13.09 6.72 3.22
C MET A 71 12.00 6.99 2.17
N LEU A 72 10.84 7.49 2.60
CA LEU A 72 9.75 7.88 1.70
C LEU A 72 10.23 8.87 0.63
N ARG A 73 10.94 9.95 1.00
CA ARG A 73 11.51 10.89 0.03
C ARG A 73 12.52 10.25 -0.93
N SER A 74 13.29 9.27 -0.45
CA SER A 74 14.28 8.56 -1.27
C SER A 74 13.70 7.45 -2.13
N THR A 75 12.50 6.97 -1.82
CA THR A 75 11.77 5.93 -2.57
C THR A 75 10.84 6.58 -3.58
N LEU A 76 10.10 7.61 -3.15
CA LEU A 76 9.40 8.59 -3.98
C LEU A 76 10.43 9.54 -4.59
N THR A 77 11.34 8.97 -5.38
CA THR A 77 12.39 9.70 -6.08
C THR A 77 11.81 10.69 -7.09
N ARG A 78 12.62 11.67 -7.51
CA ARG A 78 12.36 12.52 -8.70
C ARG A 78 11.92 11.74 -9.94
N ASN A 79 12.24 10.44 -10.02
CA ASN A 79 11.83 9.59 -11.13
C ASN A 79 10.32 9.63 -11.39
N LEU A 80 9.48 9.75 -10.35
CA LEU A 80 8.02 9.87 -10.51
C LEU A 80 7.63 11.12 -11.33
N VAL A 81 8.26 12.26 -11.05
CA VAL A 81 8.02 13.50 -11.80
C VAL A 81 8.63 13.42 -13.19
N VAL A 82 9.82 12.85 -13.33
CA VAL A 82 10.50 12.68 -14.63
C VAL A 82 9.68 11.79 -15.58
N HIS A 83 9.10 10.71 -15.07
CA HIS A 83 8.37 9.70 -15.87
C HIS A 83 6.85 9.94 -15.88
N TYR A 84 6.39 11.11 -15.41
CA TYR A 84 4.95 11.42 -15.27
C TYR A 84 4.12 11.17 -16.55
N ARG A 85 4.73 11.35 -17.74
CA ARG A 85 4.08 11.16 -19.05
C ARG A 85 4.32 9.79 -19.68
N ASP A 86 5.01 8.88 -19.00
CA ASP A 86 5.40 7.59 -19.59
C ASP A 86 4.22 6.60 -19.64
N SER A 87 3.29 6.68 -18.68
CA SER A 87 2.06 5.88 -18.68
C SER A 87 0.86 6.68 -18.18
N ALA A 88 -0.30 6.42 -18.78
CA ALA A 88 -1.56 7.07 -18.40
C ALA A 88 -1.96 6.77 -16.94
N ASP A 89 -1.62 5.58 -16.45
CA ASP A 89 -1.96 5.17 -15.09
C ASP A 89 -1.05 5.81 -14.04
N LEU A 90 0.24 5.98 -14.33
CA LEU A 90 1.13 6.78 -13.48
C LEU A 90 0.67 8.23 -13.43
N GLN A 91 0.26 8.79 -14.56
CA GLN A 91 -0.27 10.14 -14.65
C GLN A 91 -1.50 10.30 -13.74
N LYS A 92 -2.49 9.40 -13.87
CA LYS A 92 -3.71 9.39 -13.05
C LYS A 92 -3.41 9.23 -11.56
N LEU A 93 -2.48 8.36 -11.20
CA LEU A 93 -2.10 8.13 -9.79
C LEU A 93 -1.52 9.40 -9.17
N ILE A 94 -0.55 10.04 -9.86
CA ILE A 94 0.07 11.28 -9.39
C ILE A 94 -0.98 12.39 -9.31
N ASP A 95 -1.85 12.51 -10.33
CA ASP A 95 -2.93 13.49 -10.33
C ASP A 95 -3.89 13.29 -9.15
N SER A 96 -4.30 12.05 -8.86
CA SER A 96 -5.18 11.73 -7.72
C SER A 96 -4.53 12.12 -6.40
N VAL A 97 -3.26 11.75 -6.20
CA VAL A 97 -2.52 12.10 -4.98
C VAL A 97 -2.43 13.61 -4.79
N GLN A 98 -2.15 14.36 -5.86
CA GLN A 98 -2.03 15.83 -5.79
C GLN A 98 -3.36 16.50 -5.48
N VAL A 99 -4.46 16.00 -6.05
CA VAL A 99 -5.82 16.52 -5.80
C VAL A 99 -6.29 16.17 -4.39
N GLU A 100 -6.10 14.93 -3.93
CA GLU A 100 -6.57 14.43 -2.63
C GLU A 100 -5.78 15.04 -1.48
N LEU A 101 -4.46 15.10 -1.60
CA LEU A 101 -3.58 15.67 -0.56
C LEU A 101 -3.35 17.17 -0.71
N GLN A 102 -3.92 17.80 -1.76
CA GLN A 102 -3.82 19.23 -2.00
C GLN A 102 -2.35 19.72 -2.01
N CYS A 103 -1.54 19.09 -2.86
CA CYS A 103 -0.10 19.28 -2.92
C CYS A 103 0.42 19.30 -4.37
N CYS A 104 1.65 19.78 -4.57
CA CYS A 104 2.31 19.79 -5.87
C CYS A 104 3.80 19.51 -5.72
N GLY A 105 4.30 18.50 -6.45
CA GLY A 105 5.68 18.02 -6.33
C GLY A 105 5.90 17.07 -5.15
N ILE A 106 7.13 16.58 -4.98
CA ILE A 106 7.46 15.43 -4.11
C ILE A 106 8.65 15.74 -3.18
N SER A 107 9.66 16.45 -3.69
CA SER A 107 10.91 16.79 -3.04
C SER A 107 10.84 18.13 -2.31
N GLN A 108 11.96 18.55 -1.72
CA GLN A 108 12.07 19.85 -1.05
C GLN A 108 12.03 21.05 -2.01
N LYS A 109 12.08 20.82 -3.34
CA LYS A 109 11.84 21.88 -4.32
C LYS A 109 10.36 22.18 -4.51
N ASP A 110 9.47 21.50 -3.79
CA ASP A 110 8.03 21.77 -3.82
C ASP A 110 7.50 21.69 -5.27
N PHE A 111 6.61 22.60 -5.69
CA PHE A 111 6.09 22.63 -7.05
C PHE A 111 7.17 22.78 -8.14
N ARG A 112 8.39 23.20 -7.81
CA ARG A 112 9.49 23.36 -8.78
C ARG A 112 10.13 22.05 -9.21
N ASP A 113 9.77 20.92 -8.59
CA ASP A 113 10.15 19.59 -9.08
C ASP A 113 9.75 19.35 -10.52
N TRP A 114 8.63 19.95 -10.96
CA TRP A 114 8.14 19.83 -12.33
C TRP A 114 9.13 20.35 -13.37
N ASN A 115 10.08 21.21 -12.98
CA ASN A 115 11.14 21.64 -13.90
C ASN A 115 12.12 20.51 -14.28
N ASP A 116 12.17 19.42 -13.50
CA ASP A 116 13.00 18.26 -13.80
C ASP A 116 12.32 17.32 -14.83
N ASN A 117 11.05 17.54 -15.19
CA ASN A 117 10.34 16.80 -16.24
C ASN A 117 10.56 17.41 -17.64
N MET A 118 10.76 16.56 -18.66
CA MET A 118 11.03 16.98 -20.04
C MET A 118 9.95 17.88 -20.66
N TYR A 119 8.67 17.65 -20.34
CA TYR A 119 7.54 18.39 -20.91
C TYR A 119 7.29 19.73 -20.21
N PHE A 120 7.61 19.83 -18.92
CA PHE A 120 7.33 21.02 -18.09
C PHE A 120 8.56 21.94 -17.90
N ASN A 121 9.77 21.45 -18.14
CA ASN A 121 11.02 22.19 -17.98
C ASN A 121 10.99 23.55 -18.67
N CYS A 122 11.42 24.60 -17.96
CA CYS A 122 11.42 25.98 -18.41
C CYS A 122 12.43 26.34 -19.52
N SER A 123 13.32 25.44 -19.92
CA SER A 123 14.35 25.69 -20.92
C SER A 123 13.76 26.29 -22.20
N ARG A 124 14.42 27.32 -22.75
CA ARG A 124 13.98 27.98 -24.00
C ARG A 124 13.95 27.03 -25.19
N SER A 125 14.74 25.95 -25.14
CA SER A 125 14.77 24.91 -26.17
C SER A 125 13.61 23.91 -26.08
N ASN A 126 12.80 23.94 -25.02
CA ASN A 126 11.68 23.02 -24.86
C ASN A 126 10.51 23.40 -25.80
N PRO A 127 10.13 22.55 -26.77
CA PRO A 127 9.04 22.85 -27.69
C PRO A 127 7.64 22.57 -27.10
N SER A 128 7.56 21.99 -25.90
CA SER A 128 6.29 21.62 -25.26
C SER A 128 5.39 22.83 -25.01
N SER A 129 4.09 22.67 -25.29
CA SER A 129 3.07 23.68 -24.95
C SER A 129 2.91 23.88 -23.44
N GLU A 130 3.31 22.89 -22.64
CA GLU A 130 3.26 22.89 -21.17
C GLU A 130 4.55 23.41 -20.53
N ARG A 131 5.45 24.00 -21.33
CA ARG A 131 6.70 24.58 -20.84
C ARG A 131 6.46 25.58 -19.69
N CYS A 132 7.33 25.55 -18.69
CA CYS A 132 7.23 26.39 -17.48
C CYS A 132 5.92 26.22 -16.70
N SER A 133 5.27 25.06 -16.80
CA SER A 133 3.98 24.82 -16.18
C SER A 133 4.04 23.69 -15.16
N VAL A 134 2.96 23.54 -14.39
CA VAL A 134 2.70 22.37 -13.57
C VAL A 134 1.41 21.69 -14.06
N PRO A 135 1.18 20.40 -13.79
CA PRO A 135 -0.06 19.73 -14.16
C PRO A 135 -1.29 20.39 -13.52
N TYR A 136 -2.43 20.19 -14.16
CA TYR A 136 -3.71 20.71 -13.68
C TYR A 136 -4.10 20.17 -12.29
N SER A 137 -3.61 18.99 -11.91
CA SER A 137 -3.85 18.38 -10.59
C SER A 137 -3.23 19.17 -9.43
N CYS A 138 -2.24 20.03 -9.70
CA CYS A 138 -1.71 20.99 -8.73
C CYS A 138 -2.62 22.22 -8.53
N CYS A 139 -3.63 22.42 -9.38
CA CYS A 139 -4.49 23.60 -9.33
C CYS A 139 -5.43 23.58 -8.13
N LYS A 140 -5.60 24.76 -7.51
CA LYS A 140 -6.67 24.96 -6.52
C LYS A 140 -8.01 24.97 -7.23
N LYS A 141 -9.02 24.30 -6.64
CA LYS A 141 -10.41 24.43 -7.09
C LYS A 141 -10.89 25.84 -6.77
N ASN A 142 -11.40 26.55 -7.78
CA ASN A 142 -11.98 27.88 -7.57
C ASN A 142 -13.36 27.73 -6.92
N SER A 143 -13.70 28.55 -5.93
CA SER A 143 -14.98 28.46 -5.21
C SER A 143 -16.18 28.89 -6.06
N SER A 144 -15.93 29.60 -7.18
CA SER A 144 -16.97 30.19 -8.03
C SER A 144 -17.33 29.32 -9.25
N GLU A 145 -16.48 28.36 -9.60
CA GLU A 145 -16.70 27.42 -10.70
C GLU A 145 -16.38 26.01 -10.19
N GLN A 146 -17.34 25.09 -10.27
CA GLN A 146 -17.11 23.66 -9.94
C GLN A 146 -16.11 22.96 -10.89
N VAL A 147 -15.38 23.70 -11.72
CA VAL A 147 -14.49 23.21 -12.77
C VAL A 147 -13.07 23.73 -12.49
N VAL A 148 -12.09 22.83 -12.48
CA VAL A 148 -10.67 23.21 -12.42
C VAL A 148 -10.27 23.78 -13.79
N SER A 149 -9.73 24.99 -13.83
CA SER A 149 -9.17 25.53 -15.07
C SER A 149 -7.96 24.70 -15.47
N LEU A 150 -8.07 23.99 -16.60
CA LEU A 150 -7.01 23.11 -17.13
C LEU A 150 -5.69 23.87 -17.36
N TYR A 151 -5.76 25.20 -17.52
CA TYR A 151 -4.62 26.08 -17.81
C TYR A 151 -4.08 26.82 -16.58
N CYS A 152 -4.57 26.55 -15.37
CA CYS A 152 -4.13 27.31 -14.18
C CYS A 152 -2.62 27.19 -13.93
N GLY A 153 -2.03 26.04 -14.25
CA GLY A 153 -0.62 25.75 -14.03
C GLY A 153 0.31 26.41 -15.04
N GLN A 154 -0.23 27.06 -16.08
CA GLN A 154 0.55 27.58 -17.19
C GLN A 154 1.47 28.73 -16.77
N GLY A 155 2.77 28.58 -17.04
CA GLY A 155 3.78 29.60 -16.74
C GLY A 155 4.05 29.84 -15.24
N VAL A 156 3.51 29.00 -14.36
CA VAL A 156 3.63 29.17 -12.89
C VAL A 156 5.06 28.93 -12.41
N LEU A 157 5.87 28.11 -13.09
CA LEU A 157 7.26 27.87 -12.69
C LEU A 157 8.14 29.13 -12.78
N ASN A 158 7.75 30.11 -13.59
CA ASN A 158 8.45 31.39 -13.75
C ASN A 158 7.87 32.50 -12.83
N GLN A 159 6.85 32.20 -12.02
CA GLN A 159 6.25 33.13 -11.09
C GLN A 159 6.92 33.07 -9.71
N THR A 160 6.67 34.10 -8.90
CA THR A 160 7.09 34.09 -7.50
C THR A 160 6.25 33.10 -6.69
N ASP A 161 6.78 32.62 -5.57
CA ASP A 161 6.05 31.69 -4.71
C ASP A 161 4.74 32.31 -4.18
N TYR A 162 4.71 33.64 -4.00
CA TYR A 162 3.52 34.40 -3.60
C TYR A 162 2.43 34.36 -4.67
N ASP A 163 2.77 34.64 -5.92
CA ASP A 163 1.80 34.64 -7.03
C ASP A 163 1.30 33.21 -7.33
N ALA A 164 2.20 32.23 -7.22
CA ALA A 164 1.86 30.81 -7.40
C ALA A 164 0.89 30.33 -6.30
N TRP A 165 1.04 30.80 -5.06
CA TRP A 165 0.23 30.38 -3.92
C TRP A 165 -1.27 30.63 -4.12
N PHE A 166 -1.68 31.67 -4.86
CA PHE A 166 -3.10 31.92 -5.12
C PHE A 166 -3.71 30.96 -6.15
N LYS A 167 -2.89 30.34 -7.02
CA LYS A 167 -3.36 29.52 -8.15
C LYS A 167 -3.22 28.02 -7.91
N ILE A 168 -2.14 27.60 -7.26
CA ILE A 168 -1.79 26.18 -7.09
C ILE A 168 -1.51 25.83 -5.63
N TYR A 169 -1.53 24.55 -5.32
CA TYR A 169 -0.95 24.04 -4.08
C TYR A 169 0.58 24.08 -4.21
N THR A 170 1.25 24.91 -3.41
CA THR A 170 2.70 25.08 -3.56
C THR A 170 3.51 24.01 -2.81
N GLY A 171 2.96 23.38 -1.77
CA GLY A 171 3.71 22.45 -0.91
C GLY A 171 3.86 21.04 -1.49
N ASN A 172 4.96 20.36 -1.14
CA ASN A 172 5.22 18.99 -1.56
C ASN A 172 4.28 17.94 -0.93
N CYS A 173 4.03 16.86 -1.68
CA CYS A 173 3.10 15.80 -1.30
C CYS A 173 3.57 14.90 -0.16
N VAL A 174 4.88 14.80 0.09
CA VAL A 174 5.38 14.01 1.22
C VAL A 174 5.03 14.69 2.54
N ASP A 175 5.18 16.01 2.61
CA ASP A 175 4.83 16.79 3.79
C ASP A 175 3.31 16.91 3.95
N ALA A 176 2.57 17.04 2.85
CA ALA A 176 1.10 16.99 2.87
C ALA A 176 0.58 15.64 3.38
N GLY A 177 1.14 14.52 2.93
CA GLY A 177 0.79 13.19 3.44
C GLY A 177 1.06 13.05 4.94
N HIS A 178 2.20 13.55 5.42
CA HIS A 178 2.47 13.57 6.86
C HIS A 178 1.45 14.42 7.63
N ARG A 179 1.01 15.55 7.07
CA ARG A 179 -0.01 16.41 7.68
C ARG A 179 -1.35 15.68 7.76
N PHE A 180 -1.77 15.06 6.66
CA PHE A 180 -2.98 14.25 6.59
C PHE A 180 -3.00 13.16 7.65
N VAL A 181 -1.89 12.42 7.81
CA VAL A 181 -1.76 11.38 8.84
C VAL A 181 -1.86 11.96 10.25
N ARG A 182 -1.25 13.12 10.51
CA ARG A 182 -1.30 13.78 11.83
C ARG A 182 -2.72 14.23 12.18
N GLU A 183 -3.43 14.80 11.22
CA GLU A 183 -4.80 15.29 11.40
C GLU A 183 -5.79 14.13 11.58
N ASN A 184 -5.56 13.00 10.91
CA ASN A 184 -6.41 11.81 10.97
C ASN A 184 -5.85 10.71 11.86
N VAL A 185 -4.91 11.02 12.77
CA VAL A 185 -4.16 10.01 13.51
C VAL A 185 -5.07 9.10 14.35
N THR A 186 -6.10 9.67 14.99
CA THR A 186 -7.05 8.90 15.81
C THR A 186 -7.85 7.91 14.99
N LEU A 187 -8.34 8.32 13.81
CA LEU A 187 -9.08 7.48 12.89
C LEU A 187 -8.19 6.38 12.31
N ILE A 188 -6.99 6.74 11.83
CA ILE A 188 -6.04 5.79 11.25
C ILE A 188 -5.63 4.74 12.29
N THR A 189 -5.25 5.17 13.49
CA THR A 189 -4.90 4.26 14.59
C THR A 189 -6.09 3.37 14.95
N GLY A 190 -7.31 3.90 15.01
CA GLY A 190 -8.53 3.11 15.23
C GLY A 190 -8.72 2.01 14.19
N LEU A 191 -8.63 2.34 12.89
CA LEU A 191 -8.76 1.37 11.79
C LEU A 191 -7.66 0.31 11.83
N CYS A 192 -6.40 0.71 12.10
CA CYS A 192 -5.29 -0.22 12.23
C CYS A 192 -5.49 -1.17 13.42
N LEU A 193 -5.96 -0.68 14.57
CA LEU A 193 -6.24 -1.51 15.74
C LEU A 193 -7.38 -2.51 15.46
N VAL A 194 -8.47 -2.07 14.83
CA VAL A 194 -9.57 -2.95 14.43
C VAL A 194 -9.08 -4.04 13.49
N PHE A 195 -8.26 -3.68 12.48
CA PHE A 195 -7.68 -4.65 11.56
C PHE A 195 -6.80 -5.69 12.28
N VAL A 196 -5.93 -5.26 13.21
CA VAL A 196 -5.09 -6.18 14.00
C VAL A 196 -5.94 -7.11 14.86
N ILE A 197 -6.98 -6.59 15.51
CA ILE A 197 -7.91 -7.40 16.33
C ILE A 197 -8.63 -8.43 15.46
N LEU A 198 -9.09 -8.04 14.26
CA LEU A 198 -9.72 -8.96 13.32
C LEU A 198 -8.77 -10.08 12.87
N LEU A 199 -7.52 -9.74 12.53
CA LEU A 199 -6.50 -10.75 12.19
C LEU A 199 -6.22 -11.69 13.35
N ALA A 200 -6.10 -11.17 14.58
CA ALA A 200 -5.88 -11.97 15.78
C ALA A 200 -7.07 -12.90 16.07
N PHE A 201 -8.29 -12.41 15.89
CA PHE A 201 -9.51 -13.21 16.04
C PHE A 201 -9.58 -14.34 15.01
N VAL A 202 -9.36 -14.03 13.73
CA VAL A 202 -9.32 -15.04 12.65
C VAL A 202 -8.24 -16.09 12.92
N GLN A 203 -7.07 -15.66 13.40
CA GLN A 203 -5.99 -16.55 13.78
C GLN A 203 -6.38 -17.46 14.94
N MET A 204 -7.03 -16.92 15.98
CA MET A 204 -7.50 -17.68 17.13
C MET A 204 -8.52 -18.76 16.71
N VAL A 205 -9.50 -18.40 15.86
CA VAL A 205 -10.50 -19.34 15.34
C VAL A 205 -9.85 -20.43 14.49
N THR A 206 -8.89 -20.06 13.64
CA THR A 206 -8.17 -21.02 12.80
C THR A 206 -7.40 -22.03 13.66
N GLN A 207 -6.69 -21.56 14.70
CA GLN A 207 -5.94 -22.43 15.61
C GLN A 207 -6.86 -23.36 16.41
N ALA A 208 -7.98 -22.84 16.93
CA ALA A 208 -8.97 -23.67 17.61
C ALA A 208 -9.50 -24.80 16.70
N LEU A 209 -9.81 -24.49 15.44
CA LEU A 209 -10.25 -25.48 14.46
C LEU A 209 -9.16 -26.51 14.14
N VAL A 210 -7.91 -26.07 13.96
CA VAL A 210 -6.77 -26.98 13.75
C VAL A 210 -6.62 -27.93 14.94
N ASP A 211 -6.65 -27.41 16.16
CA ASP A 211 -6.48 -28.18 17.39
C ASP A 211 -7.58 -29.24 17.54
N GLU A 212 -8.84 -28.87 17.29
CA GLU A 212 -9.97 -29.82 17.31
C GLU A 212 -9.77 -30.96 16.31
N ILE A 213 -9.43 -30.65 15.05
CA ILE A 213 -9.21 -31.67 14.01
C ILE A 213 -8.05 -32.60 14.38
N ILE A 214 -6.93 -32.05 14.88
CA ILE A 214 -5.76 -32.84 15.28
C ILE A 214 -6.11 -33.74 16.47
N ILE A 215 -6.86 -33.25 17.46
CA ILE A 215 -7.28 -34.02 18.63
C ILE A 215 -8.17 -35.18 18.19
N ILE A 216 -9.19 -34.93 17.36
CA ILE A 216 -10.11 -35.96 16.87
C ILE A 216 -9.34 -37.05 16.11
N ARG A 217 -8.44 -36.64 15.20
CA ARG A 217 -7.61 -37.58 14.42
C ARG A 217 -6.72 -38.43 15.33
N ARG A 218 -6.07 -37.81 16.33
CA ARG A 218 -5.23 -38.53 17.30
C ARG A 218 -6.02 -39.50 18.19
N ILE A 219 -7.28 -39.19 18.51
CA ILE A 219 -8.17 -40.11 19.24
C ILE A 219 -8.54 -41.30 18.36
N TYR A 220 -8.89 -41.04 17.10
CA TYR A 220 -9.24 -42.09 16.15
C TYR A 220 -8.07 -43.04 15.87
N ASP A 221 -6.87 -42.51 15.63
CA ASP A 221 -5.66 -43.31 15.40
C ASP A 221 -5.36 -44.22 16.61
N ARG A 222 -5.37 -43.67 17.84
CA ARG A 222 -5.18 -44.46 19.07
C ARG A 222 -6.27 -45.50 19.31
N PHE A 223 -7.49 -45.24 18.88
CA PHE A 223 -8.58 -46.23 18.96
C PHE A 223 -8.33 -47.37 17.97
N TYR A 224 -7.96 -47.03 16.73
CA TYR A 224 -7.69 -48.00 15.69
C TYR A 224 -6.49 -48.90 16.03
N ASP A 225 -5.40 -48.33 16.54
CA ASP A 225 -4.21 -49.08 16.98
C ASP A 225 -4.57 -50.10 18.07
N ARG A 226 -5.35 -49.69 19.09
CA ARG A 226 -5.79 -50.60 20.16
C ARG A 226 -6.69 -51.72 19.65
N VAL A 227 -7.60 -51.43 18.73
CA VAL A 227 -8.47 -52.46 18.12
C VAL A 227 -7.64 -53.45 17.31
N PHE A 228 -6.60 -52.97 16.62
CA PHE A 228 -5.69 -53.82 15.85
C PHE A 228 -4.85 -54.72 16.75
N GLU A 229 -4.29 -54.19 17.85
CA GLU A 229 -3.55 -54.98 18.84
C GLU A 229 -4.41 -56.09 19.47
N LEU A 230 -5.65 -55.77 19.86
CA LEU A 230 -6.58 -56.77 20.41
C LEU A 230 -6.89 -57.89 19.41
N ARG A 231 -7.09 -57.54 18.13
CA ARG A 231 -7.31 -58.55 17.08
C ARG A 231 -6.05 -59.40 16.82
N ALA A 232 -4.87 -58.82 16.92
CA ALA A 232 -3.62 -59.56 16.73
C ALA A 232 -3.39 -60.59 17.86
N ALA A 233 -3.75 -60.24 19.10
CA ALA A 233 -3.67 -61.15 20.25
C ALA A 233 -4.61 -62.37 20.13
N ASP A 234 -5.84 -62.16 19.64
CA ASP A 234 -6.86 -63.21 19.48
C ASP A 234 -6.51 -64.24 18.38
N VAL A 235 -5.57 -63.93 17.49
CA VAL A 235 -5.09 -64.85 16.44
C VAL A 235 -3.93 -65.73 16.93
N THR A 236 -3.28 -65.34 18.02
CA THR A 236 -2.10 -66.05 18.57
C THR A 236 -2.42 -67.07 19.66
N ASP A 237 -3.65 -67.06 20.19
CA ASP A 237 -4.21 -68.07 21.10
C ASP A 237 -5.02 -69.13 20.33
#